data_AF-A0A7S0RP11-F1
#
_entry.id   AF-A0A7S0RP11-F1
#
_cell.length_a   1.000
_cell.length_b   1.000
_cell.length_c   1.000
_cell.angle_alpha   90.00
_cell.angle_beta   90.00
_cell.angle_gamma   90.00
#
_symmetry.space_group_name_H-M   'P 1'
#
loop_
_entity.id
_entity.type
_entity.pdbx_description
1 polymer ?
#
loop_
_entity_poly.entity_id
_entity_poly.type
_entity_poly.pdbx_seq_one_letter_code
_entity_poly.pdbx_strand_id
1 'polypeptide(L)'
;ALKSEQHRWLMQALGKVVTGMTDPAVIDAYITDIITPLVEDVKGLAARPDKEQLTQRPDAANQLLVILESLRGLVRATHPRSQPVLLRHLTAAMDALVVLQAACRNSALPTLLILKLSEEIVEAHILFLTCHEATILCQYCLQVVRNYSESNVGKLSQGASALHAEASKEQYKQLVTLLKLLTHLTCKELQEMSAESGCQ
;
A
#
# COMPACT_ATOMS: atom_id res chain seq x y z
N ALA A 1 -0.65 21.97 -10.73
CA ALA A 1 -0.58 20.86 -9.76
C ALA A 1 0.38 19.80 -10.29
N LEU A 2 1.22 19.20 -9.44
CA LEU A 2 2.09 18.08 -9.82
C LEU A 2 1.23 16.86 -10.21
N LYS A 3 1.71 16.03 -11.13
CA LYS A 3 1.07 14.73 -11.45
C LYS A 3 1.22 13.79 -10.25
N SER A 4 0.28 12.88 -10.03
CA SER A 4 0.31 11.91 -8.92
C SER A 4 1.63 11.11 -8.86
N GLU A 5 2.19 10.72 -10.00
CA GLU A 5 3.48 10.03 -10.05
C GLU A 5 4.67 10.90 -9.60
N GLN A 6 4.61 12.22 -9.77
CA GLN A 6 5.66 13.13 -9.33
C GLN A 6 5.69 13.25 -7.81
N HIS A 7 4.53 13.13 -7.17
CA HIS A 7 4.44 13.05 -5.70
C HIS A 7 5.16 11.79 -5.18
N ARG A 8 5.05 10.64 -5.86
CA ARG A 8 5.80 9.43 -5.49
C ARG A 8 7.31 9.69 -5.44
N TRP A 9 7.87 10.28 -6.49
CA TRP A 9 9.32 10.55 -6.55
C TRP A 9 9.77 11.55 -5.50
N LEU A 10 8.99 12.61 -5.28
CA LEU A 10 9.27 13.62 -4.26
C LEU A 10 9.29 12.98 -2.87
N MET A 11 8.25 12.21 -2.54
CA MET A 11 8.15 11.55 -1.23
C MET A 11 9.22 10.49 -1.03
N GLN A 12 9.62 9.80 -2.09
CA GLN A 12 10.75 8.88 -2.03
C GLN A 12 12.07 9.61 -1.76
N ALA A 13 12.30 10.75 -2.41
CA ALA A 13 13.49 11.57 -2.17
C ALA A 13 13.52 12.08 -0.72
N LEU A 14 12.38 12.57 -0.21
CA LEU A 14 12.24 13.01 1.18
C LEU A 14 12.49 11.88 2.18
N GLY A 15 11.96 10.68 1.95
CA GLY A 15 12.22 9.52 2.81
C GLY A 15 13.69 9.09 2.82
N LYS A 16 14.38 9.22 1.68
CA LYS A 16 15.82 8.88 1.56
C LYS A 16 16.75 9.82 2.33
N VAL A 17 16.29 10.99 2.76
CA VAL A 17 17.07 11.92 3.60
C VAL A 17 17.55 11.24 4.89
N VAL A 18 16.80 10.26 5.40
CA VAL A 18 17.16 9.48 6.60
C VAL A 18 18.52 8.77 6.47
N THR A 19 18.97 8.48 5.25
CA THR A 19 20.30 7.87 5.02
C THR A 19 21.45 8.73 5.53
N GLY A 20 21.29 10.06 5.49
CA GLY A 20 22.26 11.03 6.01
C GLY A 20 22.10 11.37 7.49
N MET A 21 21.08 10.82 8.16
CA MET A 21 20.81 11.08 9.57
C MET A 21 21.38 9.96 10.45
N THR A 22 21.90 10.35 11.61
CA THR A 22 22.51 9.43 12.58
C THR A 22 21.71 9.30 13.87
N ASP A 23 21.04 10.36 14.32
CA ASP A 23 20.25 10.36 15.55
C ASP A 23 18.88 9.70 15.34
N PRO A 24 18.58 8.57 16.02
CA PRO A 24 17.29 7.89 15.91
C PRO A 24 16.09 8.77 16.32
N ALA A 25 16.25 9.67 17.29
CA ALA A 25 15.16 10.54 17.74
C ALA A 25 14.78 11.57 16.67
N VAL A 26 15.79 12.12 15.99
CA VAL A 26 15.59 13.04 14.86
C VAL A 26 14.96 12.32 13.66
N ILE A 27 15.37 11.07 13.40
CA ILE A 27 14.79 10.25 12.33
C ILE A 27 13.31 9.96 12.62
N ASP A 28 12.96 9.58 13.85
CA ASP A 28 11.56 9.30 14.23
C ASP A 28 10.67 10.53 14.09
N ALA A 29 11.13 11.69 14.59
CA ALA A 29 10.41 12.95 14.45
C ALA A 29 10.22 13.34 12.98
N TYR A 30 11.29 13.30 12.18
CA TYR A 30 11.25 13.66 10.75
C TYR A 30 10.30 12.77 9.95
N ILE A 31 10.35 11.45 10.15
CA ILE A 31 9.47 10.52 9.45
C ILE A 31 8.01 10.74 9.89
N THR A 32 7.78 10.92 11.20
CA THR A 32 6.46 11.20 11.75
C THR A 32 5.85 12.44 11.10
N ASP A 33 6.58 13.56 11.07
CA ASP A 33 6.12 14.82 10.46
C ASP A 33 5.69 14.66 8.99
N ILE A 34 6.34 13.75 8.26
CA ILE A 34 6.05 13.52 6.84
C ILE A 34 4.89 12.54 6.63
N ILE A 35 4.84 11.44 7.39
CA ILE A 35 3.86 10.36 7.16
C ILE A 35 2.52 10.62 7.85
N THR A 36 2.51 11.28 9.02
CA THR A 36 1.29 11.57 9.77
C THR A 36 0.21 12.28 8.94
N PRO A 37 0.47 13.39 8.23
CA PRO A 37 -0.57 14.05 7.45
C PRO A 37 -1.18 13.14 6.38
N LEU A 38 -0.37 12.29 5.74
CA LEU A 38 -0.87 11.34 4.73
C LEU A 38 -1.79 10.29 5.35
N VAL A 39 -1.40 9.75 6.51
CA VAL A 39 -2.19 8.74 7.23
C VAL A 39 -3.51 9.33 7.72
N GLU A 40 -3.48 10.54 8.27
CA GLU A 40 -4.69 11.21 8.74
C GLU A 40 -5.64 11.58 7.58
N ASP A 41 -5.11 11.97 6.42
CA ASP A 41 -5.91 12.17 5.22
C ASP A 41 -6.60 10.88 4.74
N VAL A 42 -5.88 9.74 4.72
CA VAL A 42 -6.46 8.43 4.38
C VAL A 42 -7.59 8.07 5.35
N LYS A 43 -7.34 8.19 6.66
CA LYS A 43 -8.35 7.92 7.69
C LYS A 43 -9.55 8.86 7.57
N GLY A 44 -9.30 10.14 7.32
CA GLY A 44 -10.34 11.15 7.14
C GLY A 44 -11.24 10.84 5.95
N LEU A 45 -10.68 10.39 4.83
CA LEU A 45 -11.47 9.95 3.67
C LEU A 45 -12.28 8.67 3.98
N ALA A 46 -11.69 7.71 4.70
CA ALA A 46 -12.36 6.45 5.05
C ALA A 46 -13.52 6.64 6.05
N ALA A 47 -13.37 7.58 6.98
CA ALA A 47 -14.34 7.88 8.04
C ALA A 47 -15.61 8.57 7.50
N ARG A 48 -15.57 9.15 6.29
CA ARG A 48 -16.72 9.86 5.74
C ARG A 48 -17.90 8.93 5.44
N PRO A 49 -19.15 9.34 5.78
CA PRO A 49 -20.34 8.54 5.52
C PRO A 49 -20.66 8.43 4.03
N ASP A 50 -20.32 9.45 3.25
CA ASP A 50 -20.51 9.55 1.80
C ASP A 50 -19.30 9.07 0.98
N LYS A 51 -18.38 8.31 1.59
CA LYS A 51 -17.11 7.87 0.97
C LYS A 51 -17.26 7.28 -0.43
N GLU A 52 -18.30 6.47 -0.69
CA GLU A 52 -18.54 5.89 -2.02
C GLU A 52 -18.86 6.93 -3.08
N GLN A 53 -19.58 8.00 -2.72
CA GLN A 53 -19.93 9.10 -3.63
C GLN A 53 -18.76 10.08 -3.77
N LEU A 54 -18.04 10.30 -2.67
CA LEU A 54 -16.89 11.18 -2.62
C LEU A 54 -15.75 10.67 -3.50
N THR A 55 -15.42 9.38 -3.45
CA THR A 55 -14.34 8.79 -4.26
C THR A 55 -14.65 8.77 -5.76
N GLN A 56 -15.89 9.05 -6.16
CA GLN A 56 -16.29 9.24 -7.56
C GLN A 56 -16.13 10.70 -8.02
N ARG A 57 -16.02 11.67 -7.10
CA ARG A 57 -15.76 13.06 -7.47
C ARG A 57 -14.32 13.19 -7.95
N PRO A 58 -14.07 13.90 -9.07
CA PRO A 58 -12.74 13.98 -9.66
C PRO A 58 -11.69 14.55 -8.70
N ASP A 59 -12.08 15.54 -7.88
CA ASP A 59 -11.15 16.19 -6.94
C ASP A 59 -10.72 15.25 -5.82
N ALA A 60 -11.67 14.55 -5.20
CA ALA A 60 -11.39 13.61 -4.11
C ALA A 60 -10.72 12.31 -4.61
N ALA A 61 -11.08 11.86 -5.82
CA ALA A 61 -10.37 10.77 -6.49
C ALA A 61 -8.90 11.14 -6.73
N ASN A 62 -8.63 12.33 -7.27
CA ASN A 62 -7.26 12.81 -7.49
C ASN A 62 -6.49 12.95 -6.18
N GLN A 63 -7.12 13.47 -5.11
CA GLN A 63 -6.52 13.55 -3.79
C GLN A 63 -6.11 12.17 -3.28
N LEU A 64 -7.01 11.17 -3.38
CA LEU A 64 -6.70 9.80 -3.00
C LEU A 64 -5.52 9.23 -3.81
N LEU A 65 -5.48 9.45 -5.13
CA LEU A 65 -4.37 9.00 -5.97
C LEU A 65 -3.04 9.64 -5.55
N VAL A 66 -3.04 10.94 -5.24
CA VAL A 66 -1.84 11.65 -4.76
C VAL A 66 -1.36 11.09 -3.42
N ILE A 67 -2.27 10.83 -2.48
CA ILE A 67 -1.92 10.26 -1.18
C ILE A 67 -1.36 8.85 -1.33
N LEU A 68 -1.99 8.00 -2.15
CA LEU A 68 -1.51 6.64 -2.40
C LEU A 68 -0.12 6.62 -3.05
N GLU A 69 0.11 7.46 -4.08
CA GLU A 69 1.45 7.57 -4.69
C GLU A 69 2.48 8.16 -3.72
N SER A 70 2.09 9.08 -2.84
CA SER A 70 2.95 9.65 -1.80
C SER A 70 3.38 8.60 -0.78
N LEU A 71 2.44 7.80 -0.28
CA LEU A 71 2.71 6.68 0.62
C LEU A 71 3.63 5.63 -0.05
N ARG A 72 3.37 5.29 -1.31
CA ARG A 72 4.26 4.41 -2.09
C ARG A 72 5.68 4.96 -2.19
N GLY A 73 5.83 6.28 -2.38
CA GLY A 73 7.12 6.95 -2.37
C GLY A 73 7.88 6.72 -1.06
N LEU A 74 7.21 6.95 0.08
CA LEU A 74 7.78 6.73 1.40
C LEU A 74 8.15 5.27 1.66
N VAL A 75 7.26 4.34 1.32
CA VAL A 75 7.49 2.90 1.48
C VAL A 75 8.71 2.45 0.67
N ARG A 76 8.88 2.94 -0.56
CA ARG A 76 10.07 2.68 -1.40
C ARG A 76 11.36 3.35 -0.90
N ALA A 77 11.25 4.25 0.08
CA ALA A 77 12.39 4.88 0.74
C ALA A 77 12.67 4.25 2.11
N THR A 78 11.99 3.15 2.46
CA THR A 78 12.22 2.43 3.72
C THR A 78 13.68 2.09 3.89
N HIS A 79 14.22 2.43 5.05
CA HIS A 79 15.58 2.17 5.47
C HIS A 79 15.52 1.52 6.86
N PRO A 80 16.47 0.64 7.25
CA PRO A 80 16.41 -0.05 8.55
C PRO A 80 16.20 0.88 9.76
N ARG A 81 16.70 2.12 9.69
CA ARG A 81 16.53 3.13 10.75
C ARG A 81 15.14 3.79 10.79
N SER A 82 14.46 3.93 9.66
CA SER A 82 13.10 4.53 9.58
C SER A 82 11.98 3.49 9.58
N GLN A 83 12.32 2.23 9.33
CA GLN A 83 11.36 1.13 9.17
C GLN A 83 10.38 1.01 10.35
N PRO A 84 10.79 1.06 11.64
CA PRO A 84 9.83 0.88 12.74
C PRO A 84 8.77 1.98 12.79
N VAL A 85 9.19 3.22 12.50
CA VAL A 85 8.34 4.40 12.52
C VAL A 85 7.36 4.37 11.34
N LEU A 86 7.85 4.02 10.16
CA LEU A 86 7.03 3.85 8.96
C LEU A 86 5.99 2.74 9.16
N LEU A 87 6.42 1.56 9.63
CA LEU A 87 5.52 0.42 9.83
C LEU A 87 4.38 0.77 10.80
N ARG A 88 4.70 1.38 11.94
CA ARG A 88 3.70 1.81 12.94
C ARG A 88 2.60 2.67 12.33
N HIS A 89 2.97 3.65 11.49
CA HIS A 89 2.03 4.54 10.83
C HIS A 89 1.26 3.86 9.71
N LEU A 90 1.90 2.99 8.93
CA LEU A 90 1.26 2.21 7.86
C LEU A 90 0.24 1.24 8.43
N THR A 91 0.57 0.53 9.52
CA THR A 91 -0.36 -0.35 10.23
C THR A 91 -1.59 0.42 10.73
N ALA A 92 -1.41 1.64 11.26
CA ALA A 92 -2.54 2.48 11.67
C ALA A 92 -3.43 2.94 10.50
N ALA A 93 -2.96 2.84 9.25
CA ALA A 93 -3.71 3.20 8.05
C ALA A 93 -4.36 1.99 7.35
N MET A 94 -3.98 0.75 7.68
CA MET A 94 -4.39 -0.47 6.97
C MET A 94 -5.91 -0.63 6.88
N ASP A 95 -6.62 -0.48 8.00
CA ASP A 95 -8.09 -0.60 8.02
C ASP A 95 -8.76 0.47 7.12
N ALA A 96 -8.24 1.69 7.16
CA ALA A 96 -8.74 2.78 6.33
C ALA A 96 -8.50 2.51 4.83
N LEU A 97 -7.34 1.94 4.47
CA LEU A 97 -7.05 1.53 3.10
C LEU A 97 -8.00 0.43 2.61
N VAL A 98 -8.31 -0.56 3.44
CA VAL A 98 -9.29 -1.62 3.13
C VAL A 98 -10.67 -1.02 2.89
N VAL A 99 -11.12 -0.12 3.77
CA VAL A 99 -12.41 0.58 3.64
C VAL A 99 -12.48 1.40 2.35
N LEU A 100 -11.41 2.13 2.03
CA LEU A 100 -11.34 2.93 0.80
C LEU A 100 -11.31 2.07 -0.46
N GLN A 101 -10.63 0.92 -0.43
CA GLN A 101 -10.62 -0.01 -1.55
C GLN A 101 -12.04 -0.53 -1.84
N ALA A 102 -12.79 -0.90 -0.81
CA ALA A 102 -14.18 -1.32 -0.94
C ALA A 102 -15.07 -0.20 -1.50
N ALA A 103 -14.89 1.03 -1.03
CA ALA A 103 -15.60 2.21 -1.56
C ALA A 103 -15.23 2.53 -3.02
N CYS A 104 -14.02 2.18 -3.46
CA CYS A 104 -13.53 2.39 -4.81
C CYS A 104 -13.76 1.20 -5.76
N ARG A 105 -14.62 0.24 -5.41
CA ARG A 105 -14.83 -1.02 -6.17
C ARG A 105 -15.17 -0.89 -7.66
N ASN A 106 -15.62 0.29 -8.09
CA ASN A 106 -15.97 0.60 -9.48
C ASN A 106 -14.87 1.36 -10.24
N SER A 107 -13.78 1.74 -9.56
CA SER A 107 -12.66 2.50 -10.12
C SER A 107 -11.39 1.66 -10.12
N ALA A 108 -10.87 1.35 -11.31
CA ALA A 108 -9.72 0.46 -11.47
C ALA A 108 -8.41 1.06 -10.89
N LEU A 109 -8.21 2.37 -11.05
CA LEU A 109 -6.94 3.01 -10.73
C LEU A 109 -6.67 3.13 -9.21
N PRO A 110 -7.58 3.61 -8.35
CA PRO A 110 -7.39 3.59 -6.90
C PRO A 110 -7.22 2.17 -6.36
N THR A 111 -8.02 1.22 -6.87
CA THR A 111 -7.93 -0.20 -6.51
C THR A 111 -6.55 -0.78 -6.84
N LEU A 112 -6.02 -0.51 -8.04
CA LEU A 112 -4.66 -0.88 -8.42
C LEU A 112 -3.62 -0.25 -7.48
N LEU A 113 -3.72 1.05 -7.19
CA LEU A 113 -2.73 1.73 -6.39
C LEU A 113 -2.70 1.22 -4.95
N ILE A 114 -3.85 0.85 -4.38
CA ILE A 114 -3.93 0.19 -3.08
C ILE A 114 -3.22 -1.17 -3.15
N LEU A 115 -3.50 -2.00 -4.16
CA LEU A 115 -2.80 -3.28 -4.34
C LEU A 115 -1.28 -3.12 -4.45
N LYS A 116 -0.82 -2.15 -5.24
CA LYS A 116 0.61 -1.84 -5.39
C LYS A 116 1.24 -1.34 -4.10
N LEU A 117 0.51 -0.50 -3.36
CA LEU A 117 0.96 -0.05 -2.04
C LEU A 117 1.07 -1.24 -1.09
N SER A 118 0.09 -2.14 -1.06
CA SER A 118 0.13 -3.34 -0.21
C SER A 118 1.34 -4.23 -0.54
N GLU A 119 1.63 -4.47 -1.81
CA GLU A 119 2.82 -5.23 -2.24
C GLU A 119 4.11 -4.54 -1.81
N GLU A 120 4.25 -3.24 -2.06
CA GLU A 120 5.43 -2.48 -1.65
C GLU A 120 5.62 -2.45 -0.14
N ILE A 121 4.53 -2.38 0.65
CA ILE A 121 4.59 -2.47 2.12
C ILE A 121 5.17 -3.81 2.53
N VAL A 122 4.64 -4.92 1.97
CA VAL A 122 5.15 -6.26 2.26
C VAL A 122 6.62 -6.36 1.88
N GLU A 123 6.98 -6.04 0.63
CA GLU A 123 8.36 -6.13 0.14
C GLU A 123 9.35 -5.32 1.02
N ALA A 124 8.99 -4.10 1.39
CA ALA A 124 9.86 -3.21 2.16
C ALA A 124 10.02 -3.61 3.64
N HIS A 125 9.04 -4.29 4.22
CA HIS A 125 9.02 -4.54 5.66
C HIS A 125 9.20 -6.01 6.04
N ILE A 126 8.96 -6.98 5.14
CA ILE A 126 8.88 -8.43 5.46
C ILE A 126 10.08 -8.96 6.26
N LEU A 127 11.29 -8.47 5.96
CA LEU A 127 12.54 -8.90 6.60
C LEU A 127 12.72 -8.38 8.03
N PHE A 128 11.89 -7.43 8.46
CA PHE A 128 11.98 -6.76 9.75
C PHE A 128 10.82 -7.10 10.69
N LEU A 129 9.82 -7.85 10.22
CA LEU A 129 8.58 -8.07 10.98
C LEU A 129 8.75 -9.12 12.06
N THR A 130 8.26 -8.79 13.26
CA THR A 130 7.93 -9.78 14.27
C THR A 130 6.78 -10.70 13.82
N CYS A 131 6.58 -11.82 14.52
CA CYS A 131 5.44 -12.72 14.25
C CYS A 131 4.08 -12.01 14.37
N HIS A 132 3.94 -11.11 15.35
CA HIS A 132 2.73 -10.32 15.55
C HIS A 132 2.47 -9.35 14.38
N GLU A 133 3.48 -8.58 13.97
CA GLU A 133 3.35 -7.64 12.86
C GLU A 133 3.12 -8.35 11.53
N ALA A 134 3.75 -9.51 11.32
CA ALA A 134 3.50 -10.34 10.15
C ALA A 134 2.05 -10.84 10.11
N THR A 135 1.49 -11.23 11.26
CA THR A 135 0.07 -11.63 11.34
C THR A 135 -0.87 -10.49 10.96
N ILE A 136 -0.63 -9.28 11.47
CA ILE A 136 -1.42 -8.09 11.12
C ILE A 136 -1.33 -7.81 9.62
N LEU A 137 -0.12 -7.85 9.06
CA LEU A 137 0.11 -7.59 7.64
C LEU A 137 -0.55 -8.66 6.76
N CYS A 138 -0.47 -9.94 7.15
CA CYS A 138 -1.18 -11.03 6.46
C CYS A 138 -2.70 -10.81 6.46
N GLN A 139 -3.29 -10.46 7.60
CA GLN A 139 -4.73 -10.19 7.71
C GLN A 139 -5.15 -9.02 6.81
N TYR A 140 -4.39 -7.93 6.82
CA TYR A 140 -4.59 -6.81 5.92
C TYR A 140 -4.53 -7.24 4.44
N CYS A 141 -3.49 -7.96 4.04
CA CYS A 141 -3.32 -8.45 2.67
C CYS A 141 -4.49 -9.35 2.22
N LEU A 142 -4.96 -10.23 3.11
CA LEU A 142 -6.13 -11.09 2.83
C LEU A 142 -7.40 -10.27 2.60
N GLN A 143 -7.63 -9.23 3.41
CA GLN A 143 -8.76 -8.33 3.22
C GLN A 143 -8.66 -7.55 1.90
N VAL A 144 -7.47 -7.06 1.55
CA VAL A 144 -7.23 -6.34 0.29
C VAL A 144 -7.50 -7.23 -0.92
N VAL A 145 -7.03 -8.49 -0.89
CA VAL A 145 -7.26 -9.47 -1.94
C VAL A 145 -8.73 -9.85 -2.05
N ARG A 146 -9.40 -10.04 -0.91
CA ARG A 146 -10.83 -10.33 -0.86
C ARG A 146 -11.67 -9.19 -1.44
N ASN A 147 -11.39 -7.95 -1.06
CA ASN A 147 -12.07 -6.79 -1.63
C ASN A 147 -11.87 -6.68 -3.14
N TYR A 148 -10.66 -7.00 -3.61
CA TYR A 148 -10.38 -7.03 -5.04
C TYR A 148 -11.19 -8.12 -5.77
N SER A 149 -11.27 -9.35 -5.23
CA SER A 149 -12.02 -10.44 -5.87
C SER A 149 -13.54 -10.19 -5.88
N GLU A 150 -14.06 -9.49 -4.88
CA GLU A 150 -15.47 -9.10 -4.81
C GLU A 150 -15.81 -7.88 -5.70
N SER A 151 -14.80 -7.09 -6.10
CA SER A 151 -14.95 -5.88 -6.91
C SER A 151 -15.38 -6.16 -8.35
N ASN A 152 -16.05 -5.18 -8.98
CA ASN A 152 -16.44 -5.27 -10.39
C ASN A 152 -15.23 -5.20 -11.34
N VAL A 153 -14.08 -4.73 -10.85
CA VAL A 153 -12.81 -4.70 -11.60
C VAL A 153 -12.19 -6.09 -11.69
N GLY A 154 -12.38 -6.94 -10.67
CA GLY A 154 -11.95 -8.34 -10.65
C GLY A 154 -12.91 -9.31 -11.38
N LYS A 155 -14.16 -8.90 -11.63
CA LYS A 155 -15.14 -9.67 -12.40
C LYS A 155 -14.95 -9.43 -13.89
N LEU A 156 -14.71 -10.49 -14.66
CA LEU A 156 -14.61 -10.45 -16.12
C LEU A 156 -15.86 -9.81 -16.74
N SER A 157 -15.76 -8.55 -17.17
CA SER A 157 -16.79 -7.91 -18.00
C SER A 157 -16.75 -8.57 -19.38
N GLN A 158 -17.68 -9.50 -19.63
CA GLN A 158 -17.99 -10.00 -20.98
C GLN A 158 -18.61 -8.85 -21.80
N GLY A 159 -17.79 -7.98 -22.39
CA GLY A 159 -18.28 -6.90 -23.24
C GLY A 159 -17.20 -6.01 -23.88
N ALA A 160 -17.04 -6.14 -25.20
CA ALA A 160 -16.44 -5.25 -26.21
C ALA A 160 -14.90 -5.04 -26.32
N SER A 161 -14.44 -5.13 -27.57
CA SER A 161 -13.15 -5.56 -28.13
C SER A 161 -11.96 -4.56 -28.14
N ALA A 162 -11.95 -3.52 -27.29
CA ALA A 162 -10.77 -2.65 -27.15
C ALA A 162 -10.52 -2.24 -25.70
N LEU A 163 -11.59 -1.93 -24.96
CA LEU A 163 -11.57 -1.80 -23.50
C LEU A 163 -11.18 -3.12 -22.82
N HIS A 164 -11.53 -4.26 -23.41
CA HIS A 164 -11.09 -5.57 -22.93
C HIS A 164 -9.57 -5.71 -22.93
N ALA A 165 -8.84 -5.16 -23.90
CA ALA A 165 -7.38 -5.30 -23.97
C ALA A 165 -6.67 -4.47 -22.88
N GLU A 166 -7.11 -3.23 -22.67
CA GLU A 166 -6.56 -2.36 -21.60
C GLU A 166 -7.00 -2.83 -20.21
N ALA A 167 -8.25 -3.29 -20.05
CA ALA A 167 -8.75 -3.91 -18.83
C ALA A 167 -8.03 -5.23 -18.52
N SER A 168 -7.73 -6.06 -19.53
CA SER A 168 -6.94 -7.29 -19.38
C SER A 168 -5.49 -6.99 -18.97
N LYS A 169 -4.90 -5.91 -19.51
CA LYS A 169 -3.55 -5.47 -19.14
C LYS A 169 -3.50 -4.93 -17.72
N GLU A 170 -4.53 -4.20 -17.29
CA GLU A 170 -4.63 -3.68 -15.94
C GLU A 170 -4.89 -4.79 -14.92
N GLN A 171 -5.79 -5.73 -15.24
CA GLN A 171 -6.00 -6.96 -14.48
C GLN A 171 -4.74 -7.82 -14.41
N TYR A 172 -3.97 -7.92 -15.48
CA TYR A 172 -2.69 -8.63 -15.49
C TYR A 172 -1.69 -7.99 -14.52
N LYS A 173 -1.57 -6.65 -14.51
CA LYS A 173 -0.73 -5.96 -13.50
C LYS A 173 -1.21 -6.25 -12.08
N GLN A 174 -2.53 -6.23 -11.85
CA GLN A 174 -3.12 -6.55 -10.55
C GLN A 174 -2.83 -7.99 -10.11
N LEU A 175 -2.95 -8.95 -11.03
CA LEU A 175 -2.60 -10.36 -10.79
C LEU A 175 -1.11 -10.54 -10.50
N VAL A 176 -0.22 -9.87 -11.25
CA VAL A 176 1.23 -9.91 -10.97
C VAL A 176 1.53 -9.33 -9.59
N THR A 177 0.93 -8.20 -9.22
CA THR A 177 1.09 -7.60 -7.88
C THR A 177 0.60 -8.55 -6.79
N LEU A 178 -0.54 -9.23 -7.00
CA LEU A 178 -1.08 -10.21 -6.05
C LEU A 178 -0.17 -11.45 -5.93
N LEU A 179 0.37 -11.95 -7.03
CA LEU A 179 1.32 -13.06 -7.03
C LEU A 179 2.59 -12.70 -6.28
N LYS A 180 3.13 -11.50 -6.48
CA LYS A 180 4.29 -11.01 -5.73
C LYS A 180 3.98 -10.87 -4.25
N LEU A 181 2.82 -10.32 -3.89
CA LEU A 181 2.37 -10.21 -2.50
C LEU A 181 2.39 -11.58 -1.82
N LEU A 182 1.74 -12.58 -2.43
CA LEU A 182 1.71 -13.95 -1.92
C LEU A 182 3.11 -14.56 -1.87
N THR A 183 3.95 -14.29 -2.86
CA THR A 183 5.35 -14.77 -2.90
C THR A 183 6.17 -14.18 -1.75
N HIS A 184 6.06 -12.89 -1.47
CA HIS A 184 6.77 -12.26 -0.35
C HIS A 184 6.29 -12.78 1.00
N LEU A 185 4.98 -13.03 1.15
CA LEU A 185 4.41 -13.63 2.35
C LEU A 185 4.94 -15.07 2.58
N THR A 186 4.97 -15.90 1.53
CA THR A 186 5.46 -17.28 1.64
C THR A 186 6.99 -17.37 1.78
N CYS A 187 7.75 -16.41 1.24
CA CYS A 187 9.20 -16.34 1.45
C CYS A 187 9.59 -16.12 2.92
N LYS A 188 8.77 -15.41 3.71
CA LYS A 188 9.01 -15.26 5.15
C LYS A 188 8.86 -16.58 5.91
N GLU A 189 7.81 -17.34 5.62
CA GLU A 189 7.57 -18.65 6.22
C GLU A 189 8.71 -19.62 5.91
N LEU A 190 9.26 -19.61 4.69
CA LEU A 190 10.41 -20.44 4.31
C LEU A 190 11.71 -20.04 5.04
N GLN A 191 11.90 -18.76 5.33
CA GLN A 191 13.07 -18.27 6.07
C GLN A 191 12.97 -18.57 7.57
N GLU A 192 11.79 -18.48 8.17
CA GLU A 192 11.54 -18.88 9.56
C GLU A 192 11.74 -20.39 9.75
N MET A 193 11.23 -21.23 8.83
CA MET A 193 11.44 -22.70 8.86
C MET A 193 12.90 -23.13 8.67
N SER A 194 13.67 -22.42 7.84
CA SER A 194 15.11 -22.72 7.62
C SER A 194 16.00 -22.24 8.77
N ALA A 195 15.62 -21.19 9.49
CA ALA A 195 16.29 -20.77 10.71
C ALA A 195 16.09 -21.80 11.86
N GLU A 196 14.91 -22.41 11.95
CA GLU A 196 14.61 -23.45 12.95
C GLU A 196 15.35 -24.77 12.68
N SER A 197 15.59 -25.11 11.40
CA SER A 197 16.31 -26.33 11.02
C SER A 197 17.84 -26.20 11.00
N GLY A 198 18.37 -24.99 11.21
CA GLY A 198 19.81 -24.73 11.43
C GLY A 198 20.26 -24.80 12.90
N CYS A 199 19.33 -25.02 13.84
CA CYS A 199 19.61 -25.37 15.23
C CYS A 199 19.31 -26.87 15.47
N GLN A 200 20.04 -27.74 14.78
CA GLN A 200 20.20 -29.15 15.16
C GLN A 200 21.66 -29.57 15.01
#